data_AF-A0A554LJ44-F1
#
_entry.id   AF-A0A554LJ44-F1
#
_cell.length_a   1.000
_cell.length_b   1.000
_cell.length_c   1.000
_cell.angle_alpha   90.00
_cell.angle_beta   90.00
_cell.angle_gamma   90.00
#
_symmetry.space_group_name_H-M   'P 1'
#
loop_
_entity.id
_entity.type
_entity.pdbx_description
1 polymer ?
#
loop_
_entity_poly.entity_id
_entity_poly.type
_entity_poly.pdbx_seq_one_letter_code
_entity_poly.pdbx_strand_id
1 'polypeptide(L)'
;RYEDGKLGDQMYLNDWPSRFNGVHILQHKGGGMAPWNIKNYILSQNGGKVFIDDQPLIFYHFHALKFFSQYDFELSSGYNFSFSQQEKLLVYKPYLEAIRRVMIQVNKIDPNFYFGFSKKTLKYRMMNKILATKSFLWRK
;
A
#
# COMPACT_ATOMS: atom_id res chain seq x y z
N ARG A 1 -0.91 9.05 -19.15
CA ARG A 1 -1.55 9.03 -20.48
C ARG A 1 -1.44 7.59 -20.97
N TYR A 2 -2.56 6.92 -21.21
CA TYR A 2 -2.57 5.56 -21.75
C TYR A 2 -2.39 5.70 -23.27
N GLU A 3 -1.25 5.29 -23.79
CA GLU A 3 -0.97 5.27 -25.24
C GLU A 3 -0.54 3.86 -25.59
N ASP A 4 -1.27 3.14 -26.44
CA ASP A 4 -0.85 1.90 -27.11
C ASP A 4 0.23 1.09 -26.38
N GLY A 5 -0.16 0.48 -25.24
CA GLY A 5 0.73 -0.36 -24.44
C GLY A 5 1.68 0.37 -23.50
N LYS A 6 1.51 1.67 -23.25
CA LYS A 6 2.37 2.51 -22.38
C LYS A 6 1.60 3.07 -21.19
N LEU A 7 2.07 2.73 -19.99
CA LEU A 7 1.71 3.36 -18.71
C LEU A 7 3.02 3.75 -18.03
N GLY A 8 3.44 5.00 -18.24
CA GLY A 8 4.67 5.52 -17.66
C GLY A 8 5.90 4.68 -18.04
N ASP A 9 6.81 4.51 -17.10
CA ASP A 9 7.99 3.67 -17.15
C ASP A 9 7.69 2.16 -17.03
N GLN A 10 6.57 1.78 -16.43
CA GLN A 10 6.32 0.40 -16.02
C GLN A 10 5.97 -0.56 -17.15
N MET A 11 5.22 -0.12 -18.18
CA MET A 11 4.80 -1.05 -19.25
C MET A 11 5.92 -1.44 -20.19
N TYR A 12 7.00 -0.66 -20.29
CA TYR A 12 8.18 -1.05 -21.05
C TYR A 12 8.77 -2.36 -20.51
N LEU A 13 8.63 -2.64 -19.21
CA LEU A 13 9.17 -3.85 -18.58
C LEU A 13 8.56 -5.15 -19.14
N ASN A 14 7.37 -5.09 -19.75
CA ASN A 14 6.68 -6.28 -20.25
C ASN A 14 7.40 -6.94 -21.43
N ASP A 15 8.10 -6.16 -22.27
CA ASP A 15 8.86 -6.69 -23.41
C ASP A 15 10.33 -6.95 -23.09
N TRP A 16 10.81 -6.56 -21.90
CA TRP A 16 12.22 -6.70 -21.54
C TRP A 16 12.74 -8.14 -21.56
N PRO A 17 11.98 -9.16 -21.07
CA PRO A 17 12.43 -10.54 -21.12
C PRO A 17 12.67 -11.06 -22.54
N SER A 18 11.98 -10.52 -23.56
CA SER A 18 12.21 -10.90 -24.96
C SER A 18 13.18 -9.97 -25.68
N ARG A 19 13.29 -8.71 -25.24
CA ARG A 19 14.11 -7.69 -25.87
C ARG A 19 15.58 -7.70 -25.43
N PHE A 20 15.88 -8.13 -24.21
CA PHE A 20 17.22 -8.08 -23.64
C PHE A 20 17.65 -9.42 -23.04
N ASN A 21 18.89 -9.82 -23.32
CA ASN A 21 19.49 -11.00 -22.71
C ASN A 21 19.80 -10.76 -21.22
N GLY A 22 19.60 -11.79 -20.39
CA GLY A 22 19.88 -11.74 -18.95
C GLY A 22 18.77 -11.11 -18.09
N VAL A 23 17.61 -10.79 -18.67
CA VAL A 23 16.42 -10.36 -17.93
C VAL A 23 15.60 -11.59 -17.51
N HIS A 24 15.27 -11.66 -16.22
CA HIS A 24 14.47 -12.75 -15.66
C HIS A 24 13.23 -12.21 -14.94
N ILE A 25 12.10 -12.90 -15.10
CA ILE A 25 10.88 -12.62 -14.35
C ILE A 25 11.02 -13.21 -12.95
N LEU A 26 10.79 -12.38 -11.93
CA LEU A 26 10.81 -12.82 -10.53
C LEU A 26 9.74 -13.88 -10.30
N GLN A 27 10.17 -15.10 -9.92
CA GLN A 27 9.27 -16.23 -9.65
C GLN A 27 8.80 -16.30 -8.19
N HIS A 28 9.49 -15.59 -7.29
CA HIS A 28 9.18 -15.62 -5.86
C HIS A 28 7.91 -14.81 -5.57
N LYS A 29 6.82 -15.47 -5.16
CA LYS A 29 5.50 -14.88 -4.89
C LYS A 29 5.57 -13.76 -3.85
N GLY A 30 6.46 -13.89 -2.87
CA GLY A 30 6.66 -12.86 -1.85
C GLY A 30 7.24 -11.53 -2.35
N GLY A 31 7.70 -11.44 -3.60
CA GLY A 31 8.16 -10.19 -4.20
C GLY A 31 7.08 -9.52 -5.04
N GLY A 32 6.93 -8.21 -4.91
CA GLY A 32 5.99 -7.44 -5.74
C GLY A 32 4.52 -7.64 -5.38
N MET A 33 4.22 -8.05 -4.14
CA MET A 33 2.84 -8.09 -3.64
C MET A 33 2.28 -6.67 -3.51
N ALA A 34 1.01 -6.50 -3.87
CA ALA A 34 0.34 -5.22 -3.95
C ALA A 34 -1.20 -5.41 -3.87
N PRO A 35 -1.99 -4.33 -3.72
CA PRO A 35 -3.45 -4.46 -3.56
C PRO A 35 -4.16 -5.20 -4.72
N TRP A 36 -3.58 -5.19 -5.93
CA TRP A 36 -4.19 -5.80 -7.11
C TRP A 36 -3.95 -7.30 -7.25
N ASN A 37 -2.84 -7.84 -6.72
CA ASN A 37 -2.47 -9.26 -6.89
C ASN A 37 -2.56 -10.08 -5.59
N ILE A 38 -2.52 -9.44 -4.42
CA ILE A 38 -2.42 -10.15 -3.15
C ILE A 38 -3.64 -11.03 -2.84
N LYS A 39 -4.81 -10.66 -3.37
CA LYS A 39 -6.07 -11.42 -3.24
C LYS A 39 -6.03 -12.81 -3.87
N ASN A 40 -5.03 -13.09 -4.71
CA ASN A 40 -4.87 -14.38 -5.37
C ASN A 40 -4.13 -15.41 -4.49
N TYR A 41 -3.72 -15.03 -3.28
CA TYR A 41 -2.87 -15.83 -2.41
C TYR A 41 -3.41 -15.88 -0.98
N ILE A 42 -2.96 -16.88 -0.22
CA ILE A 42 -3.29 -17.04 1.19
C ILE A 42 -2.24 -16.32 2.03
N LEU A 43 -2.70 -15.40 2.89
CA LEU A 43 -1.85 -14.72 3.85
C LEU A 43 -1.83 -15.47 5.17
N SER A 44 -0.64 -15.75 5.67
CA SER A 44 -0.44 -16.34 7.00
C SER A 44 0.73 -15.69 7.73
N GLN A 45 0.82 -15.93 9.04
CA GLN A 45 1.94 -15.49 9.86
C GLN A 45 2.50 -16.67 10.64
N ASN A 46 3.82 -16.84 10.61
CA ASN A 46 4.53 -17.84 11.41
C ASN A 46 5.88 -17.27 11.87
N GLY A 47 6.20 -17.40 13.15
CA GLY A 47 7.47 -16.94 13.71
C GLY A 47 7.75 -15.44 13.48
N GLY A 48 6.70 -14.60 13.50
CA GLY A 48 6.81 -13.17 13.25
C GLY A 48 6.97 -12.77 11.77
N LYS A 49 7.07 -13.73 10.84
CA LYS A 49 7.15 -13.49 9.40
C LYS A 49 5.79 -13.67 8.75
N VAL A 50 5.49 -12.84 7.75
CA VAL A 50 4.30 -12.95 6.91
C VAL A 50 4.63 -13.84 5.71
N PHE A 51 3.71 -14.71 5.33
CA PHE A 51 3.83 -15.61 4.18
C PHE A 51 2.72 -15.37 3.17
N ILE A 52 3.06 -15.57 1.90
CA ILE A 52 2.21 -15.59 0.71
C ILE A 52 2.20 -17.03 0.22
N ASP A 53 1.09 -17.73 0.48
CA ASP A 53 1.01 -19.19 0.48
C ASP A 53 2.10 -19.82 1.35
N ASP A 54 3.10 -20.43 0.70
CA ASP A 54 4.23 -21.17 1.24
C ASP A 54 5.54 -20.34 1.29
N GLN A 55 5.53 -19.13 0.75
CA GLN A 55 6.75 -18.31 0.60
C GLN A 55 6.72 -17.06 1.47
N PRO A 56 7.86 -16.62 2.05
CA PRO A 56 7.90 -15.43 2.88
C PRO A 56 7.62 -14.16 2.07
N LEU A 57 6.83 -13.24 2.61
CA LEU A 57 6.69 -11.90 2.04
C LEU A 57 8.05 -11.19 2.11
N ILE A 58 8.57 -10.76 0.96
CA ILE A 58 9.85 -10.04 0.85
C ILE A 58 9.59 -8.53 0.87
N PHE A 59 8.68 -8.04 0.04
CA PHE A 59 8.25 -6.65 0.06
C PHE A 59 6.82 -6.48 -0.48
N TYR A 60 6.17 -5.43 -0.01
CA TYR A 60 4.83 -5.05 -0.42
C TYR A 60 4.84 -3.64 -1.01
N HIS A 61 4.17 -3.45 -2.14
CA HIS A 61 4.02 -2.17 -2.81
C HIS A 61 2.74 -1.47 -2.33
N PHE A 62 2.90 -0.46 -1.48
CA PHE A 62 1.81 0.37 -0.94
C PHE A 62 1.29 1.36 -1.98
N HIS A 63 0.53 0.87 -2.96
CA HIS A 63 0.04 1.68 -4.07
C HIS A 63 -0.87 2.81 -3.60
N ALA A 64 -0.51 4.04 -3.94
CA ALA A 64 -1.29 5.24 -3.65
C ALA A 64 -1.66 5.43 -2.16
N LEU A 65 -0.90 4.87 -1.23
CA LEU A 65 -1.05 5.15 0.20
C LEU A 65 -0.77 6.64 0.45
N LYS A 66 -1.73 7.34 1.05
CA LYS A 66 -1.61 8.78 1.36
C LYS A 66 -1.86 9.07 2.82
N PHE A 67 -1.07 9.95 3.38
CA PHE A 67 -1.26 10.51 4.72
C PHE A 67 -1.79 11.94 4.62
N PHE A 68 -2.74 12.29 5.48
CA PHE A 68 -3.24 13.65 5.68
C PHE A 68 -2.81 14.22 7.04
N SER A 69 -2.47 13.34 7.97
CA SER A 69 -1.79 13.63 9.24
C SER A 69 -1.15 12.34 9.77
N GLN A 70 -0.52 12.41 10.95
CA GLN A 70 -0.02 11.23 11.66
C GLN A 70 -1.12 10.24 12.09
N TYR A 71 -2.39 10.63 12.01
CA TYR A 71 -3.55 9.84 12.44
C TYR A 71 -4.59 9.61 11.36
N ASP A 72 -4.42 10.20 10.18
CA ASP A 72 -5.40 10.18 9.10
C ASP A 72 -4.70 9.84 7.79
N PHE A 73 -5.16 8.77 7.16
CA PHE A 73 -4.57 8.21 5.96
C PHE A 73 -5.63 7.50 5.11
N GLU A 74 -5.31 7.29 3.83
CA GLU A 74 -6.11 6.53 2.87
C GLU A 74 -5.22 5.45 2.25
N LEU A 75 -5.65 4.18 2.34
CA LEU A 75 -4.82 3.03 1.98
C LEU A 75 -4.44 2.95 0.50
N SER A 76 -5.28 3.50 -0.39
CA SER A 76 -5.04 3.54 -1.83
C SER A 76 -5.88 4.63 -2.50
N SER A 77 -5.41 5.87 -2.38
CA SER A 77 -6.13 7.06 -2.81
C SER A 77 -6.38 7.10 -4.32
N GLY A 78 -7.66 7.22 -4.69
CA GLY A 78 -8.09 7.28 -6.10
C GLY A 78 -8.30 5.93 -6.77
N TYR A 79 -8.16 4.82 -6.04
CA TYR A 79 -8.39 3.47 -6.54
C TYR A 79 -9.39 2.74 -5.65
N ASN A 80 -10.18 1.85 -6.25
CA ASN A 80 -11.19 1.06 -5.55
C ASN A 80 -10.69 -0.37 -5.33
N PHE A 81 -9.76 -0.55 -4.39
CA PHE A 81 -9.31 -1.87 -3.96
C PHE A 81 -10.07 -2.33 -2.71
N SER A 82 -10.37 -3.64 -2.65
CA SER A 82 -10.88 -4.28 -1.44
C SER A 82 -9.72 -4.92 -0.67
N PHE A 83 -9.56 -4.54 0.58
CA PHE A 83 -8.50 -5.03 1.46
C PHE A 83 -9.05 -6.08 2.43
N SER A 84 -8.43 -7.27 2.44
CA SER A 84 -8.80 -8.33 3.39
C SER A 84 -8.42 -7.93 4.83
N GLN A 85 -9.04 -8.56 5.82
CA GLN A 85 -8.68 -8.32 7.23
C GLN A 85 -7.24 -8.77 7.52
N GLN A 86 -6.82 -9.88 6.91
CA GLN A 86 -5.47 -10.42 7.03
C GLN A 86 -4.43 -9.46 6.44
N GLU A 87 -4.67 -8.92 5.24
CA GLU A 87 -3.80 -7.92 4.63
C GLU A 87 -3.69 -6.65 5.50
N LYS A 88 -4.82 -6.17 6.00
CA LYS A 88 -4.86 -5.03 6.92
C LYS A 88 -4.04 -5.27 8.18
N LEU A 89 -4.16 -6.45 8.79
CA LEU A 89 -3.52 -6.78 10.05
C LEU A 89 -2.03 -7.13 9.90
N LEU A 90 -1.67 -7.89 8.87
CA LEU A 90 -0.33 -8.44 8.69
C LEU A 90 0.59 -7.52 7.87
N VAL A 91 0.03 -6.69 6.98
CA VAL A 91 0.81 -5.82 6.08
C VAL A 91 0.66 -4.35 6.47
N TYR A 92 -0.56 -3.84 6.45
CA TYR A 92 -0.79 -2.39 6.63
C TYR A 92 -0.58 -1.93 8.07
N LYS A 93 -1.18 -2.61 9.05
CA LYS A 93 -1.09 -2.22 10.47
C LYS A 93 0.35 -2.04 10.96
N PRO A 94 1.26 -3.02 10.83
CA PRO A 94 2.63 -2.85 11.32
C PRO A 94 3.38 -1.70 10.62
N TYR A 95 3.14 -1.51 9.32
CA TYR A 95 3.74 -0.41 8.56
C TYR A 95 3.23 0.96 9.02
N LEU A 96 1.90 1.12 9.12
CA LEU A 96 1.26 2.37 9.54
C LEU A 96 1.64 2.74 10.97
N GLU A 97 1.75 1.77 11.88
CA GLU A 97 2.21 1.99 13.24
C GLU A 97 3.68 2.43 13.28
N ALA A 98 4.55 1.83 12.47
CA ALA A 98 5.95 2.24 12.36
C ALA A 98 6.08 3.69 11.85
N ILE A 99 5.37 4.02 10.77
CA ILE A 99 5.34 5.39 10.22
C ILE A 99 4.80 6.38 11.26
N ARG A 100 3.70 6.05 11.95
CA ARG A 100 3.12 6.91 12.99
C ARG A 100 4.10 7.16 14.14
N ARG A 101 4.82 6.13 14.60
CA ARG A 101 5.84 6.29 15.66
C ARG A 101 6.92 7.29 15.24
N VAL A 102 7.42 7.18 14.02
CA VAL A 102 8.43 8.09 13.48
C VAL A 102 7.87 9.50 13.31
N MET A 103 6.66 9.67 12.76
CA MET A 103 6.02 10.97 12.62
C MET A 103 5.84 11.69 13.97
N ILE A 104 5.50 10.97 15.03
CA ILE A 104 5.40 11.54 16.38
C ILE A 104 6.78 12.01 16.88
N GLN A 105 7.85 11.26 16.60
CA GLN A 105 9.20 11.67 16.98
C GLN A 105 9.66 12.91 16.21
N VAL A 106 9.42 12.94 14.89
CA VAL A 106 9.75 14.11 14.05
C VAL A 106 8.98 15.34 14.52
N ASN A 107 7.68 15.20 14.82
CA ASN A 107 6.86 16.34 15.27
C ASN A 107 7.31 16.95 16.61
N LYS A 108 7.99 16.18 17.47
CA LYS A 108 8.60 16.71 18.70
C LYS A 108 9.82 17.61 18.43
N ILE A 109 10.50 17.40 17.29
CA ILE A 109 11.71 18.14 16.89
C ILE A 109 11.32 19.31 15.99
N ASP A 110 10.45 19.05 15.01
CA ASP A 110 9.91 20.04 14.07
C ASP A 110 8.38 19.93 14.02
N PRO A 111 7.67 20.74 14.84
CA PRO A 111 6.21 20.77 14.83
C PRO A 111 5.59 21.20 13.49
N ASN A 112 6.37 21.86 12.62
CA ASN A 112 5.95 22.34 11.31
C ASN A 112 6.30 21.37 10.18
N PHE A 113 6.79 20.16 10.51
CA PHE A 113 7.06 19.13 9.52
C PHE A 113 5.76 18.56 8.95
N TYR A 114 5.36 19.05 7.78
CA TYR A 114 4.18 18.58 7.04
C TYR A 114 4.53 17.91 5.70
N PHE A 115 5.82 17.70 5.42
CA PHE A 115 6.27 17.05 4.19
C PHE A 115 5.71 15.62 4.07
N GLY A 116 5.27 15.26 2.86
CA GLY A 116 4.62 13.98 2.59
C GLY A 116 3.14 13.91 2.95
N PHE A 117 2.58 14.89 3.68
CA PHE A 117 1.13 14.99 3.86
C PHE A 117 0.45 15.58 2.63
N SER A 118 -0.62 14.91 2.21
CA SER A 118 -1.50 15.35 1.14
C SER A 118 -2.56 16.31 1.66
N LYS A 119 -3.01 17.24 0.82
CA LYS A 119 -4.20 18.05 1.11
C LYS A 119 -5.45 17.19 0.90
N LYS A 120 -6.39 17.25 1.85
CA LYS A 120 -7.72 16.63 1.66
C LYS A 120 -8.47 17.35 0.55
N THR A 121 -8.81 16.63 -0.51
CA THR A 121 -9.66 17.17 -1.59
C THR A 121 -11.12 17.23 -1.13
N LEU A 122 -11.94 18.04 -1.83
CA LEU A 122 -13.37 18.12 -1.58
C LEU A 122 -14.05 16.74 -1.72
N LYS A 123 -13.63 15.98 -2.74
CA LYS A 123 -14.06 14.59 -3.00
C LYS A 123 -13.79 13.67 -1.81
N TYR A 124 -12.59 13.73 -1.23
CA TYR A 124 -12.24 12.96 -0.03
C TYR A 124 -13.17 13.28 1.15
N ARG A 125 -13.43 14.57 1.38
CA ARG A 125 -14.33 15.03 2.45
C ARG A 125 -15.78 14.54 2.23
N MET A 126 -16.25 14.50 1.00
CA MET A 126 -17.60 14.01 0.67
C MET A 126 -17.71 12.48 0.82
N MET A 127 -16.77 11.71 0.26
CA MET A 127 -16.75 10.25 0.39
C MET A 127 -16.69 9.80 1.85
N ASN A 128 -15.86 10.45 2.68
CA ASN A 128 -15.78 10.10 4.09
C ASN A 128 -17.00 10.50 4.91
N LYS A 129 -17.74 11.55 4.53
CA LYS A 129 -19.06 11.82 5.16
C LYS A 129 -20.09 10.73 4.87
N ILE A 130 -20.03 10.14 3.66
CA ILE A 130 -20.92 9.04 3.24
C ILE A 130 -20.49 7.70 3.86
N LEU A 131 -19.20 7.50 4.12
CA LEU A 131 -18.66 6.28 4.73
C LEU A 131 -18.59 6.34 6.27
N ALA A 132 -18.62 7.53 6.88
CA ALA A 132 -18.66 7.70 8.34
C ALA A 132 -19.95 7.16 8.97
N THR A 133 -21.01 6.93 8.19
CA THR A 133 -22.19 6.15 8.60
C THR A 133 -21.95 4.63 8.61
N LYS A 134 -20.76 4.13 8.24
CA LYS A 134 -20.39 2.70 8.23
C LYS A 134 -18.98 2.36 8.77
N SER A 135 -18.28 3.29 9.41
CA SER A 135 -16.90 3.08 9.87
C SER A 135 -16.79 2.83 11.39
N PHE A 136 -17.17 1.64 11.84
CA PHE A 136 -16.92 1.16 13.23
C PHE A 136 -15.67 0.25 13.35
N LEU A 137 -14.97 -0.06 12.25
CA LEU A 137 -14.10 -1.26 12.20
C LEU A 137 -12.61 -1.08 12.60
N TRP A 138 -12.21 0.02 13.25
CA TRP A 138 -10.80 0.21 13.64
C TRP A 138 -10.59 0.72 15.07
N ARG A 139 -11.65 0.76 15.88
CA ARG A 139 -11.54 1.00 17.33
C ARG A 139 -11.90 -0.28 18.08
N LYS A 140 -10.91 -1.15 18.24
CA LYS A 140 -10.67 -1.99 19.43
C LYS A 140 -9.30 -2.64 19.31
#